data_AF-A0A960WEB0-F1
#
_entry.id   AF-A0A960WEB0-F1
#
_cell.length_a   1.000
_cell.length_b   1.000
_cell.length_c   1.000
_cell.angle_alpha   90.00
_cell.angle_beta   90.00
_cell.angle_gamma   90.00
#
_symmetry.space_group_name_H-M   'P 1'
#
loop_
_entity.id
_entity.type
_entity.pdbx_description
1 polymer ?
#
loop_
_entity_poly.entity_id
_entity_poly.type
_entity_poly.pdbx_seq_one_letter_code
_entity_poly.pdbx_strand_id
1 'polypeptide(L)' 'NETLLDGPEMVNEDPYGEGWLIVVHVKDAAELETLMDAQSYESYLEEIE' A
#
# COMPACT_ATOMS: atom_id res chain seq x y z
N ASN A 1 8.70 9.90 2.87
CA ASN A 1 7.87 10.95 2.27
C ASN A 1 7.79 12.11 3.25
N GLU A 2 8.69 13.09 3.17
CA GLU A 2 8.72 14.21 4.14
C GLU A 2 7.48 15.10 4.04
N THR A 3 6.84 15.15 2.86
CA THR A 3 5.59 15.87 2.60
C THR A 3 4.45 15.43 3.54
N LEU A 4 4.40 14.15 3.94
CA LEU A 4 3.39 13.64 4.87
C LEU A 4 3.53 14.17 6.29
N LEU A 5 4.69 14.73 6.66
CA LEU A 5 4.87 15.33 7.99
C LEU A 5 4.08 16.63 8.11
N ASP A 6 3.97 17.36 7.01
CA ASP A 6 3.25 18.64 6.94
C ASP A 6 1.80 18.47 6.45
N GLY A 7 1.52 17.44 5.66
CA GLY A 7 0.21 17.14 5.07
C GLY A 7 -0.18 15.65 5.16
N PRO A 8 -0.57 15.14 6.34
CA PRO A 8 -0.95 13.75 6.53
C PRO A 8 -2.24 13.34 5.79
N GLU A 9 -3.09 14.30 5.43
CA GLU A 9 -4.31 14.08 4.66
C GLU A 9 -4.07 13.50 3.27
N MET A 10 -2.86 13.69 2.72
CA MET A 10 -2.46 13.16 1.42
C MET A 10 -2.58 11.63 1.36
N VAL A 11 -2.44 10.94 2.49
CA VAL A 11 -2.68 9.48 2.57
C VAL A 11 -4.11 9.11 2.16
N ASN A 12 -5.08 9.99 2.45
CA ASN A 12 -6.48 9.76 2.09
C ASN A 12 -6.80 10.27 0.67
N GLU A 13 -6.19 11.38 0.25
CA GLU A 13 -6.48 12.02 -1.04
C GLU A 13 -5.85 11.27 -2.22
N ASP A 14 -4.61 10.81 -2.07
CA ASP A 14 -3.87 10.07 -3.10
C ASP A 14 -3.07 8.89 -2.50
N PRO A 15 -3.76 7.83 -2.02
CA PRO A 15 -3.14 6.72 -1.28
C PRO A 15 -2.10 5.93 -2.09
N TYR A 16 -2.20 5.92 -3.42
CA TYR A 16 -1.34 5.14 -4.31
C TYR A 16 -0.32 6.00 -5.08
N GLY A 17 -0.44 7.34 -5.05
CA GLY A 17 0.50 8.28 -5.65
C GLY A 17 1.34 8.99 -4.60
N GLU A 18 1.02 10.25 -4.33
CA GLU A 18 1.79 11.10 -3.40
C GLU A 18 1.68 10.66 -1.92
N GLY A 19 0.70 9.82 -1.58
CA GLY A 19 0.46 9.29 -0.23
C GLY A 19 1.38 8.15 0.23
N TRP A 20 2.43 7.80 -0.51
CA TRP A 20 3.33 6.69 -0.15
C TRP A 20 4.02 6.90 1.21
N LEU A 21 4.11 5.85 2.03
CA LEU A 21 4.66 5.96 3.38
C LEU A 21 6.19 5.81 3.40
N ILE A 22 6.68 4.68 2.91
CA ILE A 22 8.10 4.31 2.92
C ILE A 22 8.50 3.65 1.61
N VAL A 23 9.79 3.72 1.29
CA VAL A 23 10.43 2.94 0.23
C VAL A 23 11.43 2.00 0.89
N VAL A 24 11.34 0.72 0.55
CA VAL A 24 12.19 -0.33 1.12
C VAL A 24 12.90 -1.10 0.02
N HIS A 25 14.08 -1.62 0.33
CA HIS A 25 14.78 -2.55 -0.55
C HIS A 25 14.35 -3.99 -0.25
N VAL A 26 13.74 -4.65 -1.22
CA VAL A 26 13.35 -6.05 -1.13
C VAL A 26 14.58 -6.92 -1.29
N LYS A 27 14.95 -7.64 -0.22
CA LYS A 27 16.14 -8.51 -0.22
C LYS A 27 15.88 -9.85 -0.91
N ASP A 28 14.68 -10.37 -0.78
CA ASP A 28 14.23 -11.62 -1.40
C ASP A 28 12.92 -11.38 -2.14
N ALA A 29 12.92 -11.59 -3.46
CA ALA A 29 11.75 -11.39 -4.30
C ALA A 29 10.66 -12.44 -4.05
N ALA A 30 11.02 -13.62 -3.52
CA ALA A 30 10.06 -14.68 -3.22
C ALA A 30 9.07 -14.27 -2.11
N GLU A 31 9.43 -13.31 -1.25
CA GLU A 31 8.52 -12.75 -0.25
C GLU A 31 7.27 -12.13 -0.89
N LEU A 32 7.39 -11.60 -2.12
CA LEU A 32 6.27 -10.98 -2.85
C LEU A 32 5.23 -12.00 -3.33
N GLU A 33 5.62 -13.27 -3.54
CA GLU A 33 4.70 -14.34 -3.98
C GLU A 33 3.69 -14.71 -2.89
N THR A 34 3.95 -14.33 -1.64
CA THR A 34 3.06 -14.57 -0.50
C THR A 34 2.00 -13.48 -0.30
N LEU A 35 2.12 -12.37 -1.02
CA LEU A 35 1.19 -11.23 -0.94
C LEU A 35 -0.03 -11.48 -1.83
N MET A 36 -1.15 -10.85 -1.47
CA MET A 36 -2.36 -10.88 -2.28
C MET A 36 -2.18 -10.04 -3.54
N ASP A 37 -2.62 -10.57 -4.68
CA ASP A 37 -2.85 -9.76 -5.86
C ASP A 37 -4.13 -8.90 -5.72
N ALA A 38 -4.36 -8.00 -6.68
CA ALA A 38 -5.48 -7.06 -6.65
C ALA A 38 -6.84 -7.77 -6.59
N GLN A 39 -7.01 -8.86 -7.34
CA GLN A 39 -8.27 -9.61 -7.39
C GLN A 39 -8.52 -10.33 -6.07
N SER A 40 -7.49 -10.98 -5.52
CA SER A 40 -7.56 -11.68 -4.24
C SER A 40 -7.88 -10.72 -3.10
N TYR A 41 -7.33 -9.51 -3.13
CA TYR A 41 -7.62 -8.49 -2.13
C TYR A 41 -9.05 -7.94 -2.25
N GLU A 42 -9.57 -7.76 -3.46
CA GLU A 42 -10.97 -7.36 -3.67
C GLU A 42 -11.94 -8.40 -3.10
N SER A 43 -11.74 -9.68 -3.41
CA SER A 43 -12.56 -10.76 -2.84
C SER A 43 -12.45 -10.85 -1.31
N TYR A 44 -11.27 -10.62 -0.74
CA TYR A 44 -11.10 -10.58 0.71
C TYR A 44 -11.94 -9.47 1.37
N LEU A 45 -12.03 -8.30 0.75
CA LEU A 45 -12.87 -7.20 1.27
C LEU A 45 -14.35 -7.53 1.23
N GLU A 46 -14.82 -8.16 0.15
CA GLU A 46 -16.21 -8.62 0.01
C GLU A 46 -16.61 -9.66 1.07
N GLU A 47 -15.67 -10.52 1.48
CA GLU A 47 -15.92 -11.53 2.53
C GLU A 47 -16.02 -10.93 3.95
N ILE A 48 -15.46 -9.74 4.17
CA ILE A 48 -15.41 -9.09 5.50
C ILE A 48 -16.61 -8.17 5.73
N GLU A 49 -17.30 -7.75 4.67
CA GLU A 49 -18.50 -6.93 4.71
C GLU A 49 -19.73 -7.68 5.29
#